data_AF-A0A344LMV3-F1
#
_entry.id   AF-A0A344LMV3-F1
#
_cell.length_a   1.000
_cell.length_b   1.000
_cell.length_c   1.000
_cell.angle_alpha   90.00
_cell.angle_beta   90.00
_cell.angle_gamma   90.00
#
_symmetry.space_group_name_H-M   'P 1'
#
loop_
_entity.id
_entity.type
_entity.pdbx_description
1 polymer ?
#
loop_
_entity_poly.entity_id
_entity_poly.type
_entity_poly.pdbx_seq_one_letter_code
_entity_poly.pdbx_strand_id
1 'polypeptide(L)'
;MKDQYCYIEFDFTNETNFEDLKSVFEIIKDSKNNHVERDDQFWIETFPKYALEKFTFSDSDLKPKFDTSKDTDTNWHFYSLIDLLVINYEIEYIDLKKIDNKGVIVYDPYSYPYGGIEGLITFIESFNSYPKLYDDGTGIYNYHDEKVKKTKKSIWSFLNFKNLYKYFIYLLFITLLLSCNKKNDLQFEKDVMYEVYPALIDSVWVNAMLTYVPPPPPGIDPSEYTLNRRNESNKRFNKELAEFKKKKFPVDLVFLDKTVVRDNSKELQKHFKDAIPSEDNTLDTLNYKFNKKKLNSYQAFKLHYVPRIPCGTDRRFYNECCYSVRGVFILSRIQFDDEKKYGLLTAEINCGDMCTYKYRIFIKKVEEKWVIDKIEKAWIA
;
A
#
# COMPACT_ATOMS: atom_id res chain seq x y z
N MET A 1 -23.97 -22.89 4.75
CA MET A 1 -23.94 -21.50 4.28
C MET A 1 -23.46 -20.69 5.47
N LYS A 2 -22.19 -20.28 5.47
CA LYS A 2 -21.59 -19.49 6.55
C LYS A 2 -21.26 -18.13 5.96
N ASP A 3 -21.64 -17.10 6.70
CA ASP A 3 -21.70 -15.69 6.32
C ASP A 3 -20.37 -15.20 5.72
N GLN A 4 -20.45 -14.64 4.52
CA GLN A 4 -19.29 -14.24 3.71
C GLN A 4 -18.69 -12.88 4.13
N TYR A 5 -19.34 -12.15 5.05
CA TYR A 5 -19.01 -10.76 5.38
C TYR A 5 -18.73 -10.56 6.86
N CYS A 6 -17.82 -9.62 7.15
CA CYS A 6 -17.53 -9.12 8.47
C CYS A 6 -18.63 -8.16 8.95
N TYR A 7 -18.72 -7.97 10.27
CA TYR A 7 -19.78 -7.14 10.83
C TYR A 7 -19.44 -6.52 12.19
N ILE A 8 -20.14 -5.45 12.55
CA ILE A 8 -20.15 -4.86 13.90
C ILE A 8 -21.59 -4.76 14.37
N GLU A 9 -21.91 -5.43 15.47
CA GLU A 9 -23.17 -5.27 16.20
C GLU A 9 -23.03 -4.21 17.29
N PHE A 10 -24.03 -3.34 17.40
CA PHE A 10 -24.07 -2.30 18.42
C PHE A 10 -25.50 -2.00 18.90
N ASP A 11 -25.58 -1.51 20.14
CA ASP A 11 -26.80 -0.90 20.67
C ASP A 11 -26.78 0.61 20.37
N PHE A 12 -27.94 1.26 20.30
CA PHE A 12 -28.04 2.72 20.15
C PHE A 12 -29.02 3.31 21.17
N THR A 13 -28.77 4.56 21.57
CA THR A 13 -29.49 5.18 22.70
C THR A 13 -30.95 5.52 22.36
N ASN A 14 -31.21 5.92 21.13
CA ASN A 14 -32.55 6.24 20.61
C ASN A 14 -32.57 6.10 19.08
N GLU A 15 -33.76 6.10 18.50
CA GLU A 15 -33.94 5.89 17.06
C GLU A 15 -33.25 6.97 16.22
N THR A 16 -33.26 8.22 16.66
CA THR A 16 -32.61 9.33 15.97
C THR A 16 -31.10 9.08 15.81
N ASN A 17 -30.45 8.50 16.82
CA ASN A 17 -29.02 8.18 16.73
C ASN A 17 -28.72 7.11 15.68
N PHE A 18 -29.61 6.13 15.50
CA PHE A 18 -29.46 5.12 14.44
C PHE A 18 -29.70 5.74 13.05
N GLU A 19 -30.75 6.55 12.90
CA GLU A 19 -31.06 7.19 11.61
C GLU A 19 -29.97 8.20 11.18
N ASP A 20 -29.44 9.00 12.11
CA ASP A 20 -28.32 9.91 11.83
C ASP A 20 -27.07 9.12 11.42
N LEU A 21 -26.74 8.05 12.15
CA LEU A 21 -25.63 7.16 11.79
C LEU A 21 -25.83 6.55 10.41
N LYS A 22 -27.05 6.10 10.09
CA LYS A 22 -27.38 5.51 8.80
C LYS A 22 -27.27 6.49 7.66
N SER A 23 -27.78 7.70 7.83
CA SER A 23 -27.66 8.76 6.83
C SER A 23 -26.20 9.05 6.50
N VAL A 24 -25.35 9.19 7.53
CA VAL A 24 -23.92 9.46 7.33
C VAL A 24 -23.19 8.23 6.78
N PHE A 25 -23.54 7.03 7.23
CA PHE A 25 -22.97 5.78 6.72
C PHE A 25 -23.22 5.61 5.22
N GLU A 26 -24.42 5.86 4.72
CA GLU A 26 -24.70 5.74 3.28
C GLU A 26 -23.88 6.74 2.45
N ILE A 27 -23.62 7.94 2.98
CA ILE A 27 -22.74 8.93 2.33
C ILE A 27 -21.28 8.45 2.32
N ILE A 28 -20.81 7.89 3.44
CA ILE A 28 -19.45 7.32 3.54
C ILE A 28 -19.31 6.12 2.60
N LYS A 29 -20.32 5.24 2.56
CA LYS A 29 -20.38 4.08 1.68
C LYS A 29 -20.35 4.49 0.21
N ASP A 30 -21.17 5.45 -0.20
CA ASP A 30 -21.15 5.99 -1.56
C ASP A 30 -19.78 6.60 -1.90
N SER A 31 -19.25 7.44 -1.01
CA SER A 31 -17.95 8.08 -1.20
C SER A 31 -16.81 7.06 -1.29
N LYS A 32 -16.83 6.02 -0.46
CA LYS A 32 -15.82 4.96 -0.44
C LYS A 32 -15.94 4.02 -1.63
N ASN A 33 -17.10 3.42 -1.83
CA ASN A 33 -17.31 2.34 -2.79
C ASN A 33 -17.37 2.87 -4.22
N ASN A 34 -17.89 4.09 -4.42
CA ASN A 34 -18.00 4.73 -5.73
C ASN A 34 -16.94 5.83 -5.96
N HIS A 35 -16.00 6.01 -5.01
CA HIS A 35 -14.90 6.97 -5.10
C HIS A 35 -15.36 8.42 -5.35
N VAL A 36 -16.44 8.85 -4.69
CA VAL A 36 -16.95 10.22 -4.77
C VAL A 36 -16.14 11.12 -3.84
N GLU A 37 -15.35 12.03 -4.41
CA GLU A 37 -14.60 13.02 -3.63
C GLU A 37 -15.52 14.07 -3.00
N ARG A 38 -15.25 14.42 -1.74
CA ARG A 38 -15.98 15.39 -0.93
C ARG A 38 -14.97 16.26 -0.18
N ASP A 39 -15.24 17.56 -0.10
CA ASP A 39 -14.38 18.50 0.61
C ASP A 39 -14.65 18.53 2.13
N ASP A 40 -13.78 19.22 2.87
CA ASP A 40 -13.85 19.31 4.33
C ASP A 40 -15.15 19.97 4.82
N GLN A 41 -15.65 20.97 4.07
CA GLN A 41 -16.90 21.68 4.40
C GLN A 41 -18.09 20.71 4.34
N PHE A 42 -18.15 19.88 3.29
CA PHE A 42 -19.17 18.85 3.15
C PHE A 42 -19.18 17.88 4.33
N TRP A 43 -18.00 17.42 4.80
CA TRP A 43 -17.94 16.47 5.92
C TRP A 43 -18.37 17.08 7.24
N ILE A 44 -18.04 18.34 7.52
CA ILE A 44 -18.55 19.05 8.70
C ILE A 44 -20.07 19.20 8.63
N GLU A 45 -20.62 19.53 7.46
CA GLU A 45 -22.07 19.73 7.31
C GLU A 45 -22.86 18.41 7.35
N THR A 46 -22.21 17.29 7.02
CA THR A 46 -22.81 15.95 6.98
C THR A 46 -23.02 15.37 8.38
N PHE A 47 -22.10 15.62 9.31
CA PHE A 47 -22.17 15.04 10.66
C PHE A 47 -23.04 15.89 11.60
N PRO A 48 -23.89 15.26 12.44
CA PRO A 48 -24.65 15.99 13.44
C PRO A 48 -23.73 16.60 14.49
N LYS A 49 -24.13 17.75 15.03
CA LYS A 49 -23.36 18.51 16.03
C LYS A 49 -22.80 17.63 17.16
N TYR A 50 -23.65 16.79 17.75
CA TYR A 50 -23.29 15.96 18.90
C TYR A 50 -22.24 14.88 18.57
N ALA A 51 -22.12 14.48 17.30
CA ALA A 51 -21.07 13.57 16.86
C ALA A 51 -19.74 14.32 16.70
N LEU A 52 -19.77 15.50 16.08
CA LEU A 52 -18.60 16.37 15.90
C LEU A 52 -17.98 16.84 17.22
N GLU A 53 -18.80 17.07 18.25
CA GLU A 53 -18.34 17.47 19.60
C GLU A 53 -17.36 16.45 20.22
N LYS A 54 -17.32 15.20 19.73
CA LYS A 54 -16.45 14.14 20.26
C LYS A 54 -15.05 14.08 19.64
N PHE A 55 -14.82 14.78 18.54
CA PHE A 55 -13.56 14.74 17.81
C PHE A 55 -12.67 15.91 18.15
N THR A 56 -11.37 15.76 17.87
CA THR A 56 -10.39 16.85 17.91
C THR A 56 -10.16 17.40 16.50
N PHE A 57 -9.73 18.66 16.45
CA PHE A 57 -9.39 19.38 15.22
C PHE A 57 -8.09 20.16 15.42
N SER A 58 -7.14 19.98 14.50
CA SER A 58 -5.86 20.68 14.47
C SER A 58 -6.05 22.16 14.17
N ASP A 59 -5.13 23.04 14.57
CA ASP A 59 -5.26 24.49 14.37
C ASP A 59 -5.33 24.92 12.90
N SER A 60 -4.78 24.13 11.99
CA SER A 60 -4.85 24.34 10.54
C SER A 60 -6.18 23.93 9.91
N ASP A 61 -7.03 23.23 10.64
CA ASP A 61 -8.23 22.61 10.09
C ASP A 61 -9.36 23.61 9.90
N LEU A 62 -10.23 23.31 8.94
CA LEU A 62 -11.59 23.84 8.98
C LEU A 62 -12.31 23.25 10.19
N LYS A 63 -12.83 24.10 11.10
CA LYS A 63 -13.48 23.69 12.35
C LYS A 63 -14.95 24.10 12.40
N PRO A 64 -15.81 23.32 13.09
CA PRO A 64 -17.16 23.77 13.38
C PRO A 64 -17.18 24.99 14.31
N LYS A 65 -18.26 25.79 14.24
CA LYS A 65 -18.45 27.01 15.06
C LYS A 65 -18.99 26.71 16.47
N PHE A 66 -18.56 25.61 17.07
CA PHE A 66 -18.93 25.20 18.42
C PHE A 66 -17.78 24.42 19.06
N ASP A 67 -17.82 24.27 20.39
CA ASP A 67 -16.77 23.58 21.14
C ASP A 67 -16.69 22.10 20.76
N THR A 68 -15.47 21.62 20.53
CA THR A 68 -15.16 20.22 20.21
C THR A 68 -14.22 19.66 21.26
N SER A 69 -13.94 18.35 21.18
CA SER A 69 -13.13 17.68 22.18
C SER A 69 -11.71 18.25 22.20
N LYS A 70 -11.13 18.33 23.41
CA LYS A 70 -9.75 18.77 23.57
C LYS A 70 -8.79 17.68 23.10
N ASP A 71 -7.66 18.11 22.56
CA ASP A 71 -6.60 17.21 22.16
C ASP A 71 -6.06 16.46 23.39
N THR A 72 -6.25 15.14 23.38
CA THR A 72 -5.78 14.20 24.40
C THR A 72 -5.38 12.92 23.70
N ASP A 73 -4.52 12.12 24.32
CA ASP A 73 -4.01 10.86 23.75
C ASP A 73 -5.08 9.84 23.35
N THR A 74 -6.35 10.06 23.73
CA THR A 74 -7.46 9.12 23.49
C THR A 74 -8.46 9.59 22.44
N ASN A 75 -8.42 10.84 22.01
CA ASN A 75 -9.46 11.40 21.14
C ASN A 75 -9.01 11.38 19.68
N TRP A 76 -9.89 10.91 18.80
CA TRP A 76 -9.61 10.86 17.38
C TRP A 76 -9.71 12.25 16.74
N HIS A 77 -8.78 12.50 15.83
CA HIS A 77 -8.83 13.64 14.92
C HIS A 77 -9.89 13.40 13.83
N PHE A 78 -10.81 14.35 13.63
CA PHE A 78 -11.97 14.18 12.76
C PHE A 78 -11.58 13.81 11.32
N TYR A 79 -10.72 14.62 10.67
CA TYR A 79 -10.34 14.36 9.28
C TYR A 79 -9.48 13.11 9.11
N SER A 80 -8.76 12.68 10.15
CA SER A 80 -8.04 11.41 10.10
C SER A 80 -9.00 10.22 10.10
N LEU A 81 -10.12 10.33 10.82
CA LEU A 81 -11.18 9.33 10.76
C LEU A 81 -11.83 9.31 9.36
N ILE A 82 -12.17 10.48 8.79
CA ILE A 82 -12.77 10.57 7.45
C ILE A 82 -11.84 9.98 6.39
N ASP A 83 -10.56 10.35 6.39
CA ASP A 83 -9.55 9.81 5.48
C ASP A 83 -9.43 8.29 5.61
N LEU A 84 -9.47 7.77 6.84
CA LEU A 84 -9.51 6.32 7.06
C LEU A 84 -10.76 5.67 6.47
N LEU A 85 -11.95 6.18 6.81
CA LEU A 85 -13.23 5.59 6.43
C LEU A 85 -13.49 5.62 4.91
N VAL A 86 -13.06 6.69 4.23
CA VAL A 86 -13.39 6.98 2.83
C VAL A 86 -12.25 6.64 1.87
N ILE A 87 -11.00 6.69 2.32
CA ILE A 87 -9.83 6.50 1.44
C ILE A 87 -9.03 5.26 1.82
N ASN A 88 -8.61 5.14 3.08
CA ASN A 88 -7.56 4.19 3.44
C ASN A 88 -8.05 2.80 3.84
N TYR A 89 -9.31 2.62 4.24
CA TYR A 89 -9.81 1.28 4.57
C TYR A 89 -9.84 0.36 3.34
N GLU A 90 -9.22 -0.81 3.45
CA GLU A 90 -9.24 -1.84 2.41
C GLU A 90 -10.48 -2.73 2.55
N ILE A 91 -11.66 -2.11 2.61
CA ILE A 91 -12.97 -2.77 2.72
C ILE A 91 -13.97 -2.24 1.69
N GLU A 92 -14.98 -3.05 1.39
CA GLU A 92 -16.27 -2.66 0.80
C GLU A 92 -17.32 -2.50 1.90
N TYR A 93 -18.02 -1.37 1.95
CA TYR A 93 -19.19 -1.25 2.83
C TYR A 93 -20.39 -1.92 2.17
N ILE A 94 -20.95 -2.96 2.80
CA ILE A 94 -22.07 -3.71 2.24
C ILE A 94 -23.39 -3.08 2.67
N ASP A 95 -23.64 -2.93 3.97
CA ASP A 95 -24.93 -2.45 4.48
C ASP A 95 -24.85 -1.95 5.93
N LEU A 96 -25.79 -1.08 6.31
CA LEU A 96 -26.11 -0.81 7.70
C LEU A 96 -27.60 -1.09 7.93
N LYS A 97 -27.87 -2.16 8.68
CA LYS A 97 -29.22 -2.64 8.95
C LYS A 97 -29.57 -2.58 10.43
N LYS A 98 -30.87 -2.41 10.68
CA LYS A 98 -31.46 -2.58 12.00
C LYS A 98 -32.03 -4.00 12.09
N ILE A 99 -31.60 -4.75 13.09
CA ILE A 99 -32.14 -6.08 13.42
C ILE A 99 -32.65 -5.98 14.85
N ASP A 100 -33.97 -6.09 15.02
CA ASP A 100 -34.66 -5.82 16.27
C ASP A 100 -34.33 -4.41 16.82
N ASN A 101 -33.69 -4.35 18.00
CA ASN A 101 -33.24 -3.11 18.65
C ASN A 101 -31.72 -2.89 18.55
N LYS A 102 -31.07 -3.52 17.57
CA LYS A 102 -29.62 -3.42 17.34
C LYS A 102 -29.32 -2.90 15.94
N GLY A 103 -28.22 -2.17 15.84
CA GLY A 103 -27.62 -1.82 14.56
C GLY A 103 -26.53 -2.81 14.18
N VAL A 104 -26.41 -3.09 12.89
CA VAL A 104 -25.36 -3.96 12.32
C VAL A 104 -24.76 -3.31 11.09
N ILE A 105 -23.48 -2.93 11.17
CA ILE A 105 -22.69 -2.61 9.97
C ILE A 105 -22.17 -3.93 9.40
N VAL A 106 -22.30 -4.12 8.10
CA VAL A 106 -21.76 -5.24 7.33
C VAL A 106 -20.76 -4.71 6.30
N TYR A 107 -19.59 -5.34 6.22
CA TYR A 107 -18.53 -4.96 5.31
C TYR A 107 -17.73 -6.16 4.82
N ASP A 108 -17.10 -6.03 3.66
CA ASP A 108 -16.24 -7.05 3.05
C ASP A 108 -14.78 -6.58 3.05
N PRO A 109 -13.89 -7.17 3.85
CA PRO A 109 -12.48 -6.82 3.84
C PRO A 109 -11.75 -7.43 2.64
N TYR A 110 -11.09 -6.60 1.85
CA TYR A 110 -10.29 -7.03 0.71
C TYR A 110 -8.94 -7.63 1.09
N SER A 111 -8.43 -7.29 2.28
CA SER A 111 -7.10 -7.66 2.75
C SER A 111 -7.02 -7.69 4.28
N TYR A 112 -5.95 -8.30 4.80
CA TYR A 112 -5.63 -8.28 6.22
C TYR A 112 -4.19 -7.80 6.47
N PRO A 113 -3.99 -6.82 7.37
CA PRO A 113 -4.98 -6.00 8.06
C PRO A 113 -5.55 -4.89 7.14
N TYR A 114 -6.87 -4.69 7.12
CA TYR A 114 -7.54 -3.68 6.30
C TYR A 114 -7.51 -2.25 6.89
N GLY A 115 -6.66 -1.98 7.88
CA GLY A 115 -6.61 -0.73 8.65
C GLY A 115 -7.10 -0.84 10.11
N GLY A 116 -7.55 -2.03 10.51
CA GLY A 116 -8.00 -2.34 11.87
C GLY A 116 -9.41 -1.85 12.18
N ILE A 117 -10.04 -2.42 13.20
CA ILE A 117 -11.46 -2.18 13.53
C ILE A 117 -11.72 -0.83 14.24
N GLU A 118 -10.68 -0.19 14.75
CA GLU A 118 -10.79 0.93 15.70
C GLU A 118 -11.49 2.16 15.07
N GLY A 119 -11.19 2.48 13.80
CA GLY A 119 -11.86 3.58 13.09
C GLY A 119 -13.38 3.35 12.96
N LEU A 120 -13.82 2.16 12.56
CA LEU A 120 -15.25 1.82 12.49
C LEU A 120 -15.94 1.90 13.86
N ILE A 121 -15.27 1.42 14.92
CA ILE A 121 -15.76 1.51 16.29
C ILE A 121 -15.90 2.97 16.72
N THR A 122 -14.88 3.80 16.48
CA THR A 122 -14.92 5.24 16.80
C THR A 122 -16.03 5.96 16.02
N PHE A 123 -16.22 5.62 14.75
CA PHE A 123 -17.32 6.14 13.94
C PHE A 123 -18.67 5.81 14.59
N ILE A 124 -18.95 4.54 14.92
CA ILE A 124 -20.19 4.12 15.59
C ILE A 124 -20.36 4.85 16.94
N GLU A 125 -19.33 4.87 17.78
CA GLU A 125 -19.36 5.52 19.09
C GLU A 125 -19.64 7.02 19.00
N SER A 126 -19.23 7.70 17.91
CA SER A 126 -19.53 9.11 17.72
C SER A 126 -21.03 9.40 17.62
N PHE A 127 -21.84 8.43 17.20
CA PHE A 127 -23.29 8.56 17.10
C PHE A 127 -24.04 8.13 18.38
N ASN A 128 -23.37 8.04 19.54
CA ASN A 128 -23.98 7.54 20.80
C ASN A 128 -24.50 6.09 20.65
N SER A 129 -23.77 5.31 19.86
CA SER A 129 -23.98 3.88 19.69
C SER A 129 -22.85 3.11 20.38
N TYR A 130 -23.13 1.90 20.83
CA TYR A 130 -22.29 1.11 21.73
C TYR A 130 -21.98 -0.25 21.10
N PRO A 131 -20.80 -0.41 20.49
CA PRO A 131 -20.36 -1.69 19.95
C PRO A 131 -20.40 -2.81 21.00
N LYS A 132 -20.80 -4.01 20.58
CA LYS A 132 -20.90 -5.20 21.45
C LYS A 132 -20.07 -6.34 20.93
N LEU A 133 -20.30 -6.71 19.68
CA LEU A 133 -19.64 -7.79 18.99
C LEU A 133 -19.13 -7.27 17.66
N TYR A 134 -17.94 -7.71 17.27
CA TYR A 134 -17.48 -7.49 15.91
C TYR A 134 -16.77 -8.73 15.41
N ASP A 135 -16.97 -9.02 14.14
CA ASP A 135 -16.16 -9.93 13.36
C ASP A 135 -15.23 -9.08 12.52
N ASP A 136 -13.95 -9.08 12.84
CA ASP A 136 -12.96 -8.44 11.96
C ASP A 136 -12.52 -9.39 10.84
N GLY A 137 -12.99 -10.63 10.81
CA GLY A 137 -12.69 -11.74 9.91
C GLY A 137 -11.36 -12.45 10.18
N THR A 138 -10.68 -12.09 11.27
CA THR A 138 -9.75 -12.99 11.96
C THR A 138 -10.44 -13.73 13.11
N GLY A 139 -11.58 -13.23 13.58
CA GLY A 139 -12.43 -13.86 14.58
C GLY A 139 -13.54 -12.94 15.06
N ILE A 140 -14.40 -13.50 15.92
CA ILE A 140 -15.49 -12.76 16.57
C ILE A 140 -15.07 -12.36 17.97
N TYR A 141 -15.19 -11.07 18.29
CA TYR A 141 -14.71 -10.49 19.55
C TYR A 141 -15.82 -9.77 20.29
N ASN A 142 -15.79 -9.86 21.62
CA ASN A 142 -16.61 -9.02 22.50
C ASN A 142 -15.86 -7.71 22.80
N TYR A 143 -16.45 -6.59 22.42
CA TYR A 143 -15.82 -5.27 22.53
C TYR A 143 -15.48 -4.90 23.98
N HIS A 144 -16.35 -5.20 24.94
CA HIS A 144 -16.10 -4.87 26.35
C HIS A 144 -14.93 -5.67 26.91
N ASP A 145 -14.87 -6.97 26.63
CA ASP A 145 -13.80 -7.84 27.11
C ASP A 145 -12.43 -7.42 26.53
N GLU A 146 -12.38 -7.09 25.24
CA GLU A 146 -11.16 -6.64 24.58
C GLU A 146 -10.71 -5.25 25.08
N LYS A 147 -11.65 -4.33 25.31
CA LYS A 147 -11.35 -3.01 25.90
C LYS A 147 -10.75 -3.18 27.30
N VAL A 148 -11.33 -4.04 28.14
CA VAL A 148 -10.81 -4.34 29.49
C VAL A 148 -9.41 -4.98 29.43
N LYS A 149 -9.17 -5.91 28.51
CA LYS A 149 -7.83 -6.52 28.32
C LYS A 149 -6.78 -5.49 27.90
N LYS A 150 -7.11 -4.61 26.93
CA LYS A 150 -6.22 -3.51 26.50
C LYS A 150 -5.92 -2.54 27.65
N THR A 151 -6.93 -2.14 28.42
CA THR A 151 -6.73 -1.25 29.59
C THR A 151 -5.89 -1.91 30.69
N LYS A 152 -6.10 -3.19 31.01
CA LYS A 152 -5.27 -3.92 32.00
C LYS A 152 -3.81 -4.05 31.56
N LYS A 153 -3.56 -4.30 30.27
CA LYS A 153 -2.20 -4.37 29.68
C LYS A 153 -1.48 -3.02 29.72
N SER A 154 -2.21 -1.92 29.48
CA SER A 154 -1.72 -0.53 29.56
C SER A 154 -1.40 -0.10 31.00
N ILE A 155 -2.24 -0.44 31.98
CA ILE A 155 -2.00 -0.14 33.40
C ILE A 155 -0.76 -0.86 33.92
N TRP A 156 -0.53 -2.11 33.50
CA TRP A 156 0.69 -2.85 33.82
C TRP A 156 1.95 -2.24 33.19
N SER A 157 1.86 -1.58 32.03
CA SER A 157 3.01 -0.90 31.43
C SER A 157 3.33 0.45 32.09
N PHE A 158 2.32 1.14 32.64
CA PHE A 158 2.49 2.48 33.21
C PHE A 158 3.20 2.51 34.57
N LEU A 159 3.16 1.41 35.34
CA LEU A 159 3.79 1.32 36.67
C LEU A 159 5.34 1.26 36.64
N ASN A 160 5.96 1.05 35.47
CA ASN A 160 7.42 0.96 35.32
C ASN A 160 8.10 2.26 34.86
N PHE A 161 7.36 3.34 34.56
CA PHE A 161 7.89 4.44 33.75
C PHE A 161 8.68 5.54 34.49
N LYS A 162 8.60 5.64 35.83
CA LYS A 162 9.21 6.77 36.56
C LYS A 162 10.74 6.76 36.63
N ASN A 163 11.38 5.60 36.41
CA ASN A 163 12.85 5.48 36.35
C ASN A 163 13.43 5.49 34.91
N LEU A 164 12.59 5.45 33.87
CA LEU A 164 13.01 5.35 32.47
C LEU A 164 13.33 6.71 31.80
N TYR A 165 12.76 7.81 32.29
CA TYR A 165 12.92 9.15 31.67
C TYR A 165 14.39 9.61 31.56
N LYS A 166 15.23 9.26 32.54
CA LYS A 166 16.66 9.61 32.56
C LYS A 166 17.47 8.83 31.52
N TYR A 167 17.10 7.57 31.26
CA TYR A 167 17.70 6.74 30.21
C TYR A 167 17.13 7.07 28.82
N PHE A 168 15.89 7.57 28.76
CA PHE A 168 15.22 7.96 27.51
C PHE A 168 15.95 9.12 26.81
N ILE A 169 16.45 10.11 27.55
CA ILE A 169 17.24 11.22 26.98
C ILE A 169 18.60 10.73 26.42
N TYR A 170 19.23 9.77 27.09
CA TYR A 170 20.48 9.16 26.63
C TYR A 170 20.25 8.27 25.39
N LEU A 171 19.15 7.51 25.38
CA LEU A 171 18.69 6.72 24.23
C LEU A 171 18.33 7.63 23.04
N LEU A 172 17.69 8.78 23.28
CA LEU A 172 17.35 9.78 22.26
C LEU A 172 18.62 10.27 21.54
N PHE A 173 19.69 10.57 22.28
CA PHE A 173 20.98 10.96 21.72
C PHE A 173 21.66 9.83 20.93
N ILE A 174 21.55 8.57 21.39
CA ILE A 174 22.06 7.40 20.65
C ILE A 174 21.25 7.16 19.36
N THR A 175 19.93 7.37 19.37
CA THR A 175 19.09 7.25 18.16
C THR A 175 19.39 8.33 17.12
N LEU A 176 19.81 9.53 17.53
CA LEU A 176 20.22 10.60 16.62
C LEU A 176 21.52 10.22 15.86
N LEU A 177 22.46 9.54 16.53
CA LEU A 177 23.69 9.03 15.91
C LEU A 177 23.41 7.87 14.93
N LEU A 178 22.50 6.96 15.28
CA LEU A 178 22.08 5.85 14.40
C LEU A 178 21.25 6.32 13.18
N SER A 179 20.44 7.38 13.35
CA SER A 179 19.62 7.95 12.26
C SER A 179 20.46 8.58 11.15
N CYS A 180 21.66 9.09 11.48
CA CYS A 180 22.57 9.67 10.49
C CYS A 180 23.10 8.60 9.51
N ASN A 181 23.46 7.42 10.00
CA ASN A 181 23.86 6.29 9.15
C ASN A 181 22.69 5.80 8.28
N LYS A 182 21.48 5.65 8.86
CA LYS A 182 20.29 5.21 8.12
C LYS A 182 19.90 6.15 6.96
N LYS A 183 20.05 7.47 7.13
CA LYS A 183 19.83 8.44 6.05
C LYS A 183 20.82 8.30 4.91
N ASN A 184 22.10 8.04 5.23
CA ASN A 184 23.13 7.82 4.23
C ASN A 184 22.91 6.51 3.46
N ASP A 185 22.48 5.44 4.12
CA ASP A 185 22.18 4.16 3.47
C ASP A 185 20.95 4.24 2.56
N LEU A 186 19.88 4.92 2.99
CA LEU A 186 18.71 5.17 2.13
C LEU A 186 19.07 6.03 0.91
N GLN A 187 19.92 7.04 1.11
CA GLN A 187 20.37 7.89 0.00
C GLN A 187 21.23 7.10 -0.99
N PHE A 188 22.13 6.25 -0.49
CA PHE A 188 22.91 5.32 -1.30
C PHE A 188 22.01 4.41 -2.14
N GLU A 189 21.03 3.71 -1.53
CA GLU A 189 20.09 2.86 -2.26
C GLU A 189 19.36 3.62 -3.37
N LYS A 190 18.88 4.83 -3.05
CA LYS A 190 18.20 5.69 -4.02
C LYS A 190 19.10 6.02 -5.20
N ASP A 191 20.36 6.39 -4.94
CA ASP A 191 21.28 6.74 -6.01
C ASP A 191 21.60 5.53 -6.90
N VAL A 192 21.79 4.34 -6.32
CA VAL A 192 21.92 3.08 -7.09
C VAL A 192 20.66 2.79 -7.91
N MET A 193 19.47 2.96 -7.33
CA MET A 193 18.19 2.77 -8.05
C MET A 193 18.12 3.66 -9.29
N TYR A 194 18.46 4.95 -9.18
CA TYR A 194 18.42 5.85 -10.34
C TYR A 194 19.51 5.56 -11.37
N GLU A 195 20.65 5.02 -10.94
CA GLU A 195 21.73 4.59 -11.84
C GLU A 195 21.30 3.41 -12.69
N VAL A 196 20.68 2.38 -12.08
CA VAL A 196 20.26 1.17 -12.81
C VAL A 196 18.91 1.33 -13.51
N TYR A 197 18.10 2.32 -13.12
CA TYR A 197 16.72 2.50 -13.60
C TYR A 197 16.56 2.47 -15.14
N PRO A 198 17.37 3.20 -15.94
CA PRO A 198 17.21 3.18 -17.40
C PRO A 198 17.36 1.78 -18.00
N ALA A 199 18.40 1.05 -17.61
CA ALA A 199 18.64 -0.31 -18.07
C ALA A 199 17.58 -1.28 -17.54
N LEU A 200 17.10 -1.05 -16.32
CA LEU A 200 16.09 -1.86 -15.66
C LEU A 200 14.76 -1.77 -16.40
N ILE A 201 14.26 -0.55 -16.63
CA ILE A 201 12.93 -0.37 -17.21
C ILE A 201 12.89 -0.81 -18.68
N ASP A 202 13.98 -0.60 -19.43
CA ASP A 202 14.17 -1.17 -20.77
C ASP A 202 14.06 -2.68 -20.77
N SER A 203 14.75 -3.32 -19.82
CA SER A 203 14.81 -4.78 -19.76
C SER A 203 13.49 -5.37 -19.33
N VAL A 204 12.81 -4.76 -18.36
CA VAL A 204 11.46 -5.19 -17.94
C VAL A 204 10.46 -5.00 -19.09
N TRP A 205 10.53 -3.90 -19.85
CA TRP A 205 9.73 -3.70 -21.06
C TRP A 205 9.94 -4.81 -22.10
N VAL A 206 11.19 -5.11 -22.45
CA VAL A 206 11.51 -6.15 -23.44
C VAL A 206 11.01 -7.53 -22.99
N ASN A 207 11.03 -7.79 -21.68
CA ASN A 207 10.58 -9.05 -21.10
C ASN A 207 9.09 -9.08 -20.73
N ALA A 208 8.35 -7.98 -20.91
CA ALA A 208 6.96 -7.83 -20.46
C ALA A 208 5.94 -8.76 -21.16
N MET A 209 6.34 -9.62 -22.10
CA MET A 209 5.38 -10.32 -22.96
C MET A 209 4.81 -11.64 -22.45
N LEU A 210 3.46 -11.66 -22.53
CA LEU A 210 2.49 -12.74 -22.78
C LEU A 210 2.88 -14.13 -22.25
N THR A 211 2.44 -14.43 -21.03
CA THR A 211 2.26 -15.83 -20.60
C THR A 211 1.24 -16.59 -21.44
N TYR A 212 0.39 -15.89 -22.21
CA TYR A 212 -0.43 -16.53 -23.23
C TYR A 212 0.40 -16.82 -24.48
N VAL A 213 1.30 -17.79 -24.33
CA VAL A 213 1.77 -18.57 -25.47
C VAL A 213 0.60 -19.51 -25.78
N PRO A 214 -0.09 -19.37 -26.93
CA PRO A 214 -1.17 -20.30 -27.28
C PRO A 214 -0.63 -21.73 -27.24
N PRO A 215 -1.46 -22.74 -26.98
CA PRO A 215 -0.99 -24.12 -26.92
C PRO A 215 -0.24 -24.48 -28.22
N PRO A 216 0.86 -25.25 -28.12
CA PRO A 216 1.63 -25.65 -29.29
C PRO A 216 0.73 -26.43 -30.26
N PRO A 217 0.89 -26.24 -31.58
CA PRO A 217 0.26 -27.11 -32.57
C PRO A 217 0.58 -28.59 -32.31
N PRO A 218 -0.32 -29.53 -32.66
CA PRO A 218 -0.06 -30.97 -32.52
C PRO A 218 1.25 -31.36 -33.19
N GLY A 219 2.11 -32.10 -32.48
CA GLY A 219 3.39 -32.59 -33.00
C GLY A 219 4.59 -31.65 -32.82
N ILE A 220 4.42 -30.48 -32.20
CA ILE A 220 5.52 -29.57 -31.84
C ILE A 220 5.85 -29.71 -30.36
N ASP A 221 7.14 -29.75 -30.03
CA ASP A 221 7.58 -29.75 -28.64
C ASP A 221 7.14 -28.47 -27.90
N PRO A 222 6.42 -28.58 -26.77
CA PRO A 222 5.92 -27.41 -26.04
C PRO A 222 7.03 -26.47 -25.54
N SER A 223 8.20 -27.00 -25.18
CA SER A 223 9.31 -26.21 -24.63
C SER A 223 9.99 -25.39 -25.72
N GLU A 224 10.22 -25.99 -26.89
CA GLU A 224 10.78 -25.34 -28.07
C GLU A 224 9.83 -24.27 -28.61
N TYR A 225 8.53 -24.59 -28.72
CA TYR A 225 7.51 -23.64 -29.16
C TYR A 225 7.49 -22.38 -28.27
N THR A 226 7.47 -22.60 -26.95
CA THR A 226 7.46 -21.50 -25.96
C THR A 226 8.70 -20.64 -26.04
N LEU A 227 9.88 -21.27 -26.19
CA LEU A 227 11.15 -20.56 -26.31
C LEU A 227 11.22 -19.71 -27.58
N ASN A 228 10.82 -20.26 -28.73
CA ASN A 228 10.83 -19.55 -30.00
C ASN A 228 9.89 -18.33 -29.97
N ARG A 229 8.67 -18.49 -29.44
CA ARG A 229 7.69 -17.39 -29.32
C ARG A 229 8.18 -16.28 -28.37
N ARG A 230 8.88 -16.64 -27.29
CA ARG A 230 9.53 -15.67 -26.41
C ARG A 230 10.63 -14.91 -27.14
N ASN A 231 11.49 -15.61 -27.87
CA ASN A 231 12.59 -15.00 -28.63
C ASN A 231 12.08 -14.02 -29.71
N GLU A 232 11.03 -14.39 -30.45
CA GLU A 232 10.36 -13.51 -31.41
C GLU A 232 9.82 -12.24 -30.76
N SER A 233 9.14 -12.40 -29.63
CA SER A 233 8.56 -11.30 -28.85
C SER A 233 9.62 -10.33 -28.35
N ASN A 234 10.69 -10.86 -27.75
CA ASN A 234 11.82 -10.05 -27.29
C ASN A 234 12.47 -9.30 -28.46
N LYS A 235 12.65 -9.93 -29.62
CA LYS A 235 13.19 -9.27 -30.82
C LYS A 235 12.30 -8.10 -31.27
N ARG A 236 10.98 -8.28 -31.28
CA ARG A 236 10.03 -7.20 -31.62
C ARG A 236 10.13 -6.03 -30.63
N PHE A 237 10.05 -6.30 -29.33
CA PHE A 237 10.11 -5.22 -28.33
C PHE A 237 11.44 -4.47 -28.32
N ASN A 238 12.55 -5.17 -28.54
CA ASN A 238 13.86 -4.52 -28.70
C ASN A 238 13.86 -3.56 -29.90
N LYS A 239 13.28 -3.97 -31.03
CA LYS A 239 13.16 -3.12 -32.21
C LYS A 239 12.29 -1.89 -31.93
N GLU A 240 11.13 -2.08 -31.31
CA GLU A 240 10.22 -0.98 -30.92
C GLU A 240 10.89 0.00 -29.97
N LEU A 241 11.56 -0.50 -28.92
CA LEU A 241 12.30 0.33 -27.96
C LEU A 241 13.40 1.16 -28.64
N ALA A 242 14.17 0.55 -29.55
CA ALA A 242 15.19 1.25 -30.33
C ALA A 242 14.57 2.35 -31.22
N GLU A 243 13.42 2.08 -31.85
CA GLU A 243 12.69 3.07 -32.63
C GLU A 243 12.16 4.22 -31.77
N PHE A 244 11.57 3.94 -30.60
CA PHE A 244 11.04 4.96 -29.69
C PHE A 244 12.14 5.88 -29.18
N LYS A 245 13.28 5.31 -28.77
CA LYS A 245 14.47 6.09 -28.39
C LYS A 245 14.96 7.01 -29.50
N LYS A 246 14.96 6.52 -30.75
CA LYS A 246 15.36 7.32 -31.92
C LYS A 246 14.35 8.43 -32.24
N LYS A 247 13.05 8.11 -32.21
CA LYS A 247 11.96 9.04 -32.53
C LYS A 247 11.70 10.03 -31.39
N LYS A 248 12.28 9.82 -30.20
CA LYS A 248 12.00 10.56 -28.96
C LYS A 248 10.50 10.58 -28.63
N PHE A 249 9.80 9.53 -29.04
CA PHE A 249 8.39 9.33 -28.75
C PHE A 249 8.31 8.51 -27.47
N PRO A 250 7.90 9.10 -26.34
CA PRO A 250 7.89 8.39 -25.08
C PRO A 250 6.73 7.38 -25.05
N VAL A 251 6.99 6.20 -24.52
CA VAL A 251 5.97 5.19 -24.25
C VAL A 251 5.31 5.46 -22.91
N ASP A 252 3.99 5.56 -22.84
CA ASP A 252 3.28 5.76 -21.58
C ASP A 252 3.40 4.52 -20.67
N LEU A 253 3.85 4.69 -19.43
CA LEU A 253 3.85 3.63 -18.40
C LEU A 253 3.15 4.12 -17.15
N VAL A 254 2.31 3.27 -16.56
CA VAL A 254 1.70 3.53 -15.25
C VAL A 254 2.63 2.98 -14.17
N PHE A 255 3.01 3.79 -13.20
CA PHE A 255 4.02 3.48 -12.20
C PHE A 255 3.49 3.72 -10.78
N LEU A 256 3.64 2.75 -9.89
CA LEU A 256 3.27 2.90 -8.48
C LEU A 256 4.28 3.81 -7.77
N ASP A 257 3.82 4.94 -7.22
CA ASP A 257 4.67 5.96 -6.58
C ASP A 257 5.14 5.59 -5.16
N LYS A 258 5.38 4.29 -4.93
CA LYS A 258 5.95 3.73 -3.70
C LYS A 258 6.63 2.39 -3.99
N THR A 259 7.63 2.04 -3.19
CA THR A 259 8.21 0.69 -3.25
C THR A 259 7.46 -0.31 -2.39
N VAL A 260 7.59 -1.58 -2.74
CA VAL A 260 7.17 -2.71 -1.89
C VAL A 260 8.38 -3.34 -1.21
N VAL A 261 8.23 -3.71 0.06
CA VAL A 261 9.26 -4.42 0.81
C VAL A 261 9.22 -5.90 0.44
N ARG A 262 10.38 -6.52 0.23
CA ARG A 262 10.52 -7.96 0.00
C ARG A 262 11.83 -8.48 0.58
N ASP A 263 11.76 -9.56 1.36
CA ASP A 263 12.94 -10.33 1.76
C ASP A 263 13.43 -11.16 0.58
N ASN A 264 14.59 -10.78 0.05
CA ASN A 264 15.27 -11.45 -1.04
C ASN A 264 16.64 -12.04 -0.62
N SER A 265 16.94 -12.08 0.69
CA SER A 265 18.26 -12.46 1.23
C SER A 265 18.75 -13.80 0.69
N LYS A 266 17.85 -14.79 0.70
CA LYS A 266 18.14 -16.16 0.25
C LYS A 266 18.43 -16.23 -1.24
N GLU A 267 17.69 -15.49 -2.05
CA GLU A 267 17.85 -15.50 -3.52
C GLU A 267 19.11 -14.75 -3.92
N LEU A 268 19.44 -13.65 -3.22
CA LEU A 268 20.69 -12.90 -3.40
C LEU A 268 21.90 -13.82 -3.16
N GLN A 269 21.93 -14.53 -2.02
CA GLN A 269 23.02 -15.45 -1.68
C GLN A 269 23.09 -16.67 -2.61
N LYS A 270 21.95 -17.14 -3.11
CA LYS A 270 21.90 -18.25 -4.08
C LYS A 270 22.55 -17.87 -5.41
N HIS A 271 22.34 -16.63 -5.87
CA HIS A 271 22.90 -16.15 -7.13
C HIS A 271 24.36 -15.70 -6.98
N PHE A 272 24.66 -14.93 -5.93
CA PHE A 272 26.01 -14.50 -5.57
C PHE A 272 26.48 -15.28 -4.34
N LYS A 273 27.22 -16.37 -4.57
CA LYS A 273 27.64 -17.32 -3.51
C LYS A 273 28.50 -16.68 -2.42
N ASP A 274 29.20 -15.60 -2.74
CA ASP A 274 30.05 -14.81 -1.87
C ASP A 274 29.34 -13.59 -1.26
N ALA A 275 28.04 -13.39 -1.54
CA ALA A 275 27.25 -12.35 -0.90
C ALA A 275 27.07 -12.64 0.60
N ILE A 276 27.28 -11.60 1.41
CA ILE A 276 27.04 -11.62 2.85
C ILE A 276 25.65 -11.01 3.10
N PRO A 277 24.63 -11.80 3.43
CA PRO A 277 23.28 -11.26 3.65
C PRO A 277 23.28 -10.36 4.88
N SER A 278 22.69 -9.17 4.73
CA SER A 278 22.55 -8.26 5.88
C SER A 278 21.56 -8.82 6.90
N GLU A 279 21.97 -8.85 8.17
CA GLU A 279 21.11 -9.26 9.29
C GLU A 279 20.05 -8.19 9.64
N ASP A 280 20.25 -6.95 9.20
CA ASP A 280 19.46 -5.78 9.60
C ASP A 280 18.59 -5.25 8.45
N ASN A 281 17.46 -5.91 8.18
CA ASN A 281 16.44 -5.41 7.23
C ASN A 281 15.65 -4.18 7.77
N THR A 282 16.09 -3.53 8.87
CA THR A 282 15.33 -2.41 9.48
C THR A 282 15.23 -1.16 8.62
N LEU A 283 15.88 -1.11 7.46
CA LEU A 283 15.66 -0.08 6.45
C LEU A 283 14.19 -0.04 5.99
N ASP A 284 13.48 -1.16 5.98
CA ASP A 284 12.14 -1.35 5.40
C ASP A 284 10.99 -0.55 6.05
N THR A 285 11.25 0.11 7.18
CA THR A 285 10.26 0.96 7.87
C THR A 285 10.26 2.42 7.39
N LEU A 286 11.24 2.83 6.57
CA LEU A 286 11.35 4.20 6.06
C LEU A 286 10.48 4.40 4.81
N ASN A 287 9.71 5.49 4.78
CA ASN A 287 8.89 5.87 3.62
C ASN A 287 9.79 6.12 2.38
N TYR A 288 9.76 5.20 1.43
CA TYR A 288 10.55 5.24 0.21
C TYR A 288 9.69 5.76 -0.95
N LYS A 289 9.74 7.09 -1.14
CA LYS A 289 9.14 7.76 -2.29
C LYS A 289 10.17 8.04 -3.37
N PHE A 290 9.81 7.77 -4.63
CA PHE A 290 10.67 8.02 -5.77
C PHE A 290 10.76 9.51 -6.10
N ASN A 291 11.93 9.96 -6.54
CA ASN A 291 12.12 11.27 -7.11
C ASN A 291 11.70 11.24 -8.57
N LYS A 292 10.48 11.72 -8.83
CA LYS A 292 9.88 11.78 -10.18
C LYS A 292 10.77 12.49 -11.19
N LYS A 293 11.50 13.53 -10.79
CA LYS A 293 12.42 14.27 -11.69
C LYS A 293 13.58 13.38 -12.14
N LYS A 294 14.14 12.56 -11.24
CA LYS A 294 15.22 11.63 -11.60
C LYS A 294 14.70 10.51 -12.53
N LEU A 295 13.52 9.94 -12.26
CA LEU A 295 12.93 8.92 -13.14
C LEU A 295 12.54 9.48 -14.52
N ASN A 296 11.87 10.64 -14.54
CA ASN A 296 11.46 11.32 -15.79
C ASN A 296 12.63 11.85 -16.62
N SER A 297 13.87 11.85 -16.09
CA SER A 297 15.05 12.19 -16.87
C SER A 297 15.31 11.18 -17.99
N TYR A 298 14.80 9.95 -17.84
CA TYR A 298 14.87 8.93 -18.86
C TYR A 298 13.67 9.01 -19.83
N GLN A 299 13.88 9.70 -20.95
CA GLN A 299 12.81 10.12 -21.87
C GLN A 299 12.22 9.01 -22.75
N ALA A 300 12.73 7.78 -22.70
CA ALA A 300 12.16 6.66 -23.46
C ALA A 300 10.73 6.33 -23.02
N PHE A 301 10.38 6.66 -21.77
CA PHE A 301 9.07 6.39 -21.18
C PHE A 301 8.48 7.68 -20.58
N LYS A 302 7.17 7.85 -20.75
CA LYS A 302 6.37 8.87 -20.06
C LYS A 302 5.67 8.21 -18.89
N LEU A 303 6.08 8.54 -17.68
CA LEU A 303 5.59 7.89 -16.47
C LEU A 303 4.34 8.60 -15.94
N HIS A 304 3.28 7.83 -15.76
CA HIS A 304 2.06 8.22 -15.06
C HIS A 304 2.10 7.60 -13.67
N TYR A 305 2.13 8.45 -12.64
CA TYR A 305 2.32 7.99 -11.26
C TYR A 305 0.97 7.75 -10.59
N VAL A 306 0.77 6.57 -10.01
CA VAL A 306 -0.42 6.22 -9.23
C VAL A 306 -0.07 5.97 -7.77
N PRO A 307 -0.91 6.40 -6.80
CA PRO A 307 -0.64 6.19 -5.37
C PRO A 307 -0.95 4.75 -4.91
N ARG A 308 -1.85 4.07 -5.63
CA ARG A 308 -2.27 2.68 -5.41
C ARG A 308 -2.46 1.95 -6.73
N ILE A 309 -2.55 0.63 -6.67
CA ILE A 309 -2.92 -0.19 -7.84
C ILE A 309 -4.41 0.14 -8.17
N PRO A 310 -4.73 0.53 -9.42
CA PRO A 310 -6.10 0.79 -9.85
C PRO A 310 -7.00 -0.45 -9.78
N CYS A 311 -8.22 -0.32 -9.25
CA CYS A 311 -9.20 -1.39 -9.09
C CYS A 311 -10.50 -1.06 -9.84
N GLY A 312 -11.27 -2.08 -10.24
CA GLY A 312 -12.59 -1.87 -10.85
C GLY A 312 -12.58 -0.95 -12.08
N THR A 313 -13.34 0.15 -12.05
CA THR A 313 -13.47 1.13 -13.13
C THR A 313 -12.24 2.02 -13.33
N ASP A 314 -11.38 2.18 -12.30
CA ASP A 314 -10.08 2.89 -12.41
C ASP A 314 -9.19 2.26 -13.50
N ARG A 315 -9.45 1.00 -13.82
CA ARG A 315 -8.77 0.24 -14.87
C ARG A 315 -8.90 0.88 -16.27
N ARG A 316 -9.93 1.70 -16.49
CA ARG A 316 -10.12 2.42 -17.76
C ARG A 316 -8.92 3.33 -18.08
N PHE A 317 -8.33 3.95 -17.05
CA PHE A 317 -7.20 4.86 -17.19
C PHE A 317 -5.98 4.23 -17.88
N TYR A 318 -5.61 2.99 -17.53
CA TYR A 318 -4.50 2.32 -18.20
C TYR A 318 -4.87 1.80 -19.60
N ASN A 319 -6.16 1.54 -19.87
CA ASN A 319 -6.64 1.16 -21.20
C ASN A 319 -6.68 2.35 -22.17
N GLU A 320 -6.80 3.58 -21.64
CA GLU A 320 -6.72 4.84 -22.40
C GLU A 320 -5.28 5.25 -22.73
N CYS A 321 -4.27 4.65 -22.07
CA CYS A 321 -2.87 4.83 -22.43
C CYS A 321 -2.57 4.06 -23.73
N CYS A 322 -2.71 4.74 -24.87
CA CYS A 322 -2.70 4.15 -26.23
C CYS A 322 -1.48 3.27 -26.57
N TYR A 323 -0.33 3.46 -25.91
CA TYR A 323 0.93 2.74 -26.20
C TYR A 323 1.54 2.02 -24.98
N SER A 324 0.78 1.84 -23.90
CA SER A 324 1.33 1.31 -22.63
C SER A 324 1.48 -0.21 -22.62
N VAL A 325 2.43 -0.68 -21.80
CA VAL A 325 2.26 -2.02 -21.20
C VAL A 325 0.96 -1.97 -20.41
N ARG A 326 0.08 -2.94 -20.65
CA ARG A 326 -1.18 -3.08 -19.91
C ARG A 326 -0.91 -3.53 -18.48
N GLY A 327 -0.56 -2.59 -17.61
CA GLY A 327 -0.39 -2.83 -16.19
C GLY A 327 0.36 -1.72 -15.46
N VAL A 328 0.33 -1.82 -14.14
CA VAL A 328 1.07 -0.94 -13.23
C VAL A 328 2.44 -1.54 -12.97
N PHE A 329 3.48 -0.75 -13.23
CA PHE A 329 4.85 -1.06 -12.84
C PHE A 329 5.06 -0.79 -11.36
N ILE A 330 5.56 -1.79 -10.67
CA ILE A 330 5.83 -1.77 -9.24
C ILE A 330 7.28 -2.22 -9.05
N LEU A 331 8.07 -1.45 -8.30
CA LEU A 331 9.43 -1.81 -7.94
C LEU A 331 9.51 -2.10 -6.44
N SER A 332 10.29 -3.09 -6.05
CA SER A 332 10.73 -3.20 -4.66
C SER A 332 11.90 -2.27 -4.38
N ARG A 333 12.23 -2.17 -3.10
CA ARG A 333 13.55 -1.72 -2.65
C ARG A 333 14.67 -2.63 -3.15
N ILE A 334 15.89 -2.11 -3.11
CA ILE A 334 17.09 -2.89 -3.40
C ILE A 334 17.61 -3.46 -2.09
N GLN A 335 17.70 -4.78 -2.03
CA GLN A 335 18.38 -5.46 -0.96
C GLN A 335 19.85 -5.66 -1.35
N PHE A 336 20.76 -5.07 -0.59
CA PHE A 336 22.20 -5.22 -0.77
C PHE A 336 22.75 -6.33 0.13
N ASP A 337 23.91 -6.86 -0.26
CA ASP A 337 24.80 -7.53 0.68
C ASP A 337 25.48 -6.51 1.61
N ASP A 338 26.02 -6.97 2.74
CA ASP A 338 26.65 -6.08 3.74
C ASP A 338 27.83 -5.28 3.17
N GLU A 339 28.54 -5.84 2.19
CA GLU A 339 29.67 -5.19 1.55
C GLU A 339 29.26 -4.25 0.39
N LYS A 340 27.96 -4.16 0.07
CA LYS A 340 27.42 -3.35 -1.04
C LYS A 340 28.10 -3.64 -2.38
N LYS A 341 28.43 -4.90 -2.63
CA LYS A 341 28.97 -5.41 -3.91
C LYS A 341 27.84 -5.88 -4.84
N TYR A 342 26.78 -6.38 -4.25
CA TYR A 342 25.67 -7.04 -4.92
C TYR A 342 24.35 -6.46 -4.43
N GLY A 343 23.35 -6.48 -5.30
CA GLY A 343 21.99 -6.07 -4.95
C GLY A 343 20.95 -6.94 -5.66
N LEU A 344 19.78 -7.03 -5.05
CA LEU A 344 18.62 -7.67 -5.63
C LEU A 344 17.39 -6.80 -5.41
N LEU A 345 16.67 -6.56 -6.48
CA LEU A 345 15.34 -5.97 -6.43
C LEU A 345 14.36 -6.77 -7.29
N THR A 346 13.08 -6.49 -7.11
CA THR A 346 12.03 -7.07 -7.91
C THR A 346 11.27 -5.99 -8.66
N ALA A 347 10.86 -6.33 -9.87
CA ALA A 347 9.94 -5.52 -10.65
C ALA A 347 8.67 -6.35 -10.89
N GLU A 348 7.53 -5.70 -10.87
CA GLU A 348 6.24 -6.32 -11.15
C GLU A 348 5.44 -5.47 -12.12
N ILE A 349 4.76 -6.13 -13.05
CA ILE A 349 3.74 -5.53 -13.91
C ILE A 349 2.42 -6.17 -13.51
N ASN A 350 1.54 -5.38 -12.93
CA ASN A 350 0.24 -5.83 -12.43
C ASN A 350 -0.89 -5.32 -13.34
N CYS A 351 -1.63 -6.23 -13.96
CA CYS A 351 -2.74 -5.93 -14.87
C CYS A 351 -4.11 -5.97 -14.17
N GLY A 352 -4.14 -5.95 -12.83
CA GLY A 352 -5.30 -6.36 -12.04
C GLY A 352 -5.42 -7.89 -11.96
N ASP A 353 -6.64 -8.41 -11.93
CA ASP A 353 -6.92 -9.86 -11.70
C ASP A 353 -6.60 -10.75 -12.91
N MET A 354 -6.18 -10.14 -14.04
CA MET A 354 -5.97 -10.84 -15.31
C MET A 354 -4.53 -11.33 -15.49
N CYS A 355 -3.55 -10.59 -14.99
CA CYS A 355 -2.15 -10.96 -15.08
C CYS A 355 -1.27 -10.22 -14.07
N THR A 356 -0.30 -10.95 -13.53
CA THR A 356 0.81 -10.38 -12.77
C THR A 356 2.10 -10.98 -13.29
N TYR A 357 3.06 -10.13 -13.64
CA TYR A 357 4.39 -10.55 -14.07
C TYR A 357 5.40 -10.06 -13.06
N LYS A 358 6.17 -10.96 -12.48
CA LYS A 358 7.18 -10.63 -11.48
C LYS A 358 8.56 -11.03 -11.97
N TYR A 359 9.52 -10.15 -11.76
CA TYR A 359 10.92 -10.33 -12.13
C TYR A 359 11.78 -10.14 -10.89
N ARG A 360 12.83 -10.94 -10.78
CA ARG A 360 13.97 -10.71 -9.89
C ARG A 360 15.11 -10.15 -10.72
N ILE A 361 15.72 -9.10 -10.22
CA ILE A 361 16.74 -8.33 -10.92
C ILE A 361 17.95 -8.30 -10.00
N PHE A 362 19.01 -8.97 -10.42
CA PHE A 362 20.29 -9.00 -9.75
C PHE A 362 21.16 -7.90 -10.34
N ILE A 363 21.74 -7.10 -9.48
CA ILE A 363 22.66 -6.02 -9.83
C ILE A 363 23.99 -6.23 -9.13
N LYS A 364 25.06 -5.75 -9.74
CA LYS A 364 26.40 -5.80 -9.15
C LYS A 364 27.20 -4.56 -9.51
N LYS A 365 28.24 -4.31 -8.74
CA LYS A 365 29.19 -3.22 -9.00
C LYS A 365 30.32 -3.69 -9.93
N VAL A 366 30.52 -2.98 -11.03
CA VAL A 366 31.60 -3.19 -12.01
C VAL A 366 32.23 -1.84 -12.32
N GLU A 367 33.54 -1.70 -12.12
CA GLU A 367 34.28 -0.45 -12.40
C GLU A 367 33.61 0.80 -11.80
N GLU A 368 33.25 0.73 -10.52
CA GLU A 368 32.54 1.77 -9.78
C GLU A 368 31.11 2.08 -10.21
N LYS A 369 30.54 1.33 -11.17
CA LYS A 369 29.16 1.51 -11.64
C LYS A 369 28.28 0.31 -11.31
N TRP A 370 27.01 0.57 -11.05
CA TRP A 370 26.01 -0.47 -10.86
C TRP A 370 25.44 -0.91 -12.20
N VAL A 371 25.48 -2.21 -12.45
CA VAL A 371 24.96 -2.81 -13.68
C VAL A 371 24.01 -3.96 -13.35
N ILE A 372 23.09 -4.23 -14.27
CA ILE A 372 22.25 -5.42 -14.21
C ILE A 372 23.12 -6.63 -14.55
N ASP A 373 23.20 -7.57 -13.62
CA ASP A 373 23.87 -8.85 -13.82
C ASP A 373 22.93 -9.87 -14.47
N LYS A 374 21.71 -10.00 -13.92
CA LYS A 374 20.73 -10.97 -14.39
C LYS A 374 19.31 -10.53 -14.10
N ILE A 375 18.39 -10.92 -14.98
CA ILE A 375 16.95 -10.82 -14.76
C ILE A 375 16.35 -12.22 -14.87
N GLU A 376 15.57 -12.59 -13.87
CA GLU A 376 14.87 -13.87 -13.83
C GLU A 376 13.38 -13.65 -13.63
N LYS A 377 12.57 -14.52 -14.23
CA LYS A 377 11.14 -14.56 -13.92
C LYS A 377 10.96 -15.12 -12.51
N ALA A 378 10.30 -14.37 -11.65
CA ALA A 378 9.84 -14.85 -10.35
C ALA A 378 8.42 -15.41 -10.50
N TRP A 379 8.14 -16.53 -9.83
CA TRP A 379 6.88 -17.25 -9.98
C TRP A 379 5.65 -16.38 -9.66
N ILE A 380 4.60 -16.63 -10.44
CA ILE A 380 3.20 -16.28 -10.16
C ILE A 380 2.74 -17.35 -9.18
N ALA A 381 2.27 -16.95 -8.00
CA ALA A 381 1.58 -17.87 -7.10
C ALA A 381 0.24 -18.26 -7.70
#